data_AF-A0A817KWP0-F1
#
_entry.id   AF-A0A817KWP0-F1
#
_cell.length_a   1.000
_cell.length_b   1.000
_cell.length_c   1.000
_cell.angle_alpha   90.00
_cell.angle_beta   90.00
_cell.angle_gamma   90.00
#
_symmetry.space_group_name_H-M   'P 1'
#
loop_
_entity.id
_entity.type
_entity.pdbx_description
1 polymer ?
#
loop_
_entity_poly.entity_id
_entity_poly.type
_entity_poly.pdbx_seq_one_letter_code
_entity_poly.pdbx_strand_id
1 'polypeptide(L)' 'MHWNDVDEIAIHLEENYPDEDISELTIQDLEDLVKSLSEFDDHEVETNREVLKEILEAWEELRNNNSQE' A
#
# COMPACT_ATOMS: atom_id res chain seq x y z
N MET A 1 -3.20 -2.92 11.55
CA MET A 1 -2.63 -1.75 10.83
C MET A 1 -3.70 -0.70 10.62
N HIS A 2 -3.33 0.59 10.75
CA HIS A 2 -4.22 1.71 10.47
C HIS A 2 -3.80 2.39 9.17
N TRP A 3 -4.70 3.14 8.55
CA TRP A 3 -4.38 3.95 7.37
C TRP A 3 -3.14 4.85 7.58
N ASN A 4 -2.92 5.37 8.79
CA ASN A 4 -1.78 6.24 9.10
C ASN A 4 -0.41 5.53 9.08
N ASP A 5 -0.38 4.19 9.12
CA ASP A 5 0.84 3.39 9.12
C ASP A 5 1.30 3.11 7.67
N VAL A 6 1.60 4.17 6.91
CA VAL A 6 1.86 4.12 5.46
C VAL A 6 3.03 3.21 5.06
N ASP A 7 4.15 3.32 5.78
CA ASP A 7 5.33 2.46 5.59
C ASP A 7 5.02 0.99 5.87
N GLU A 8 4.33 0.68 6.97
CA GLU A 8 4.02 -0.71 7.31
C GLU A 8 3.11 -1.33 6.24
N ILE A 9 2.09 -0.59 5.79
CA ILE A 9 1.17 -1.04 4.75
C ILE A 9 1.94 -1.32 3.46
N ALA A 10 2.81 -0.41 3.03
CA ALA A 10 3.64 -0.58 1.84
C ALA A 10 4.53 -1.83 1.92
N ILE A 11 5.15 -2.10 3.08
CA ILE A 11 5.95 -3.31 3.30
C ILE A 11 5.07 -4.56 3.16
N HIS A 12 3.90 -4.60 3.80
CA HIS A 12 3.01 -5.76 3.71
C HIS A 12 2.47 -5.97 2.31
N LEU A 13 2.19 -4.88 1.57
CA LEU A 13 1.79 -4.96 0.17
C LEU A 13 2.90 -5.56 -0.68
N GLU A 14 4.16 -5.12 -0.53
CA GLU A 14 5.29 -5.70 -1.26
C GLU A 14 5.52 -7.18 -0.88
N GLU A 15 5.38 -7.55 0.40
CA GLU A 15 5.56 -8.95 0.82
C GLU A 15 4.43 -9.88 0.34
N ASN A 16 3.19 -9.39 0.27
CA ASN A 16 2.04 -10.18 -0.19
C ASN A 16 1.86 -10.13 -1.72
N TYR A 17 2.24 -9.03 -2.35
CA TYR A 17 2.03 -8.72 -3.77
C TYR A 17 3.33 -8.22 -4.46
N PRO A 18 4.45 -8.97 -4.39
CA PRO A 18 5.73 -8.52 -4.97
C PRO A 18 5.71 -8.44 -6.50
N ASP A 19 4.82 -9.22 -7.13
CA ASP A 19 4.63 -9.28 -8.58
C ASP A 19 3.63 -8.23 -9.09
N GLU A 20 2.94 -7.49 -8.22
CA GLU A 20 1.99 -6.46 -8.65
C GLU A 20 2.71 -5.23 -9.24
N ASP A 21 2.08 -4.60 -10.22
CA ASP A 21 2.65 -3.47 -10.94
C ASP A 21 2.13 -2.15 -10.37
N ILE A 22 2.87 -1.62 -9.37
CA ILE A 22 2.53 -0.38 -8.67
C ILE A 22 2.35 0.81 -9.62
N SER A 23 3.10 0.85 -10.72
CA SER A 23 3.00 1.91 -11.73
C SER A 23 1.69 1.87 -12.53
N GLU A 24 1.02 0.71 -12.63
CA GLU A 24 -0.31 0.57 -13.24
C GLU A 24 -1.45 0.58 -12.21
N LEU A 25 -1.13 0.46 -10.91
CA LEU A 25 -2.11 0.45 -9.83
C LEU A 25 -2.82 1.81 -9.69
N THR A 26 -4.14 1.76 -9.54
CA THR A 26 -4.92 2.94 -9.22
C THR A 26 -5.16 3.06 -7.72
N ILE A 27 -5.49 4.26 -7.26
CA ILE A 27 -5.88 4.52 -5.85
C ILE A 27 -7.02 3.57 -5.40
N GLN A 28 -7.92 3.20 -6.32
CA GLN A 28 -9.02 2.30 -6.01
C GLN A 28 -8.54 0.85 -5.83
N ASP A 29 -7.62 0.39 -6.68
CA ASP A 29 -7.02 -0.94 -6.57
C ASP A 29 -6.15 -1.05 -5.31
N LEU A 30 -5.35 -0.02 -5.02
CA LEU A 30 -4.56 0.05 -3.79
C LEU A 30 -5.45 -0.07 -2.55
N GLU A 31 -6.58 0.64 -2.54
CA GLU A 31 -7.53 0.56 -1.44
C GLU A 31 -8.08 -0.86 -1.25
N ASP A 32 -8.38 -1.58 -2.34
CA ASP A 32 -8.86 -2.96 -2.30
C ASP A 32 -7.77 -3.91 -1.80
N LEU A 33 -6.52 -3.75 -2.26
CA LEU A 33 -5.37 -4.52 -1.80
C LEU A 33 -5.12 -4.34 -0.29
N VAL A 34 -5.15 -3.09 0.19
CA VAL A 34 -4.99 -2.77 1.61
C VAL A 34 -6.13 -3.37 2.43
N LYS A 35 -7.38 -3.28 1.95
CA LYS A 35 -8.55 -3.93 2.57
C LYS A 35 -8.50 -5.46 2.47
N SER A 36 -7.69 -6.02 1.59
CA SER A 36 -7.50 -7.47 1.46
C SER A 36 -6.44 -7.99 2.45
N LEU A 37 -5.61 -7.11 3.02
CA LEU A 37 -4.63 -7.49 4.05
C LEU A 37 -5.37 -7.97 5.32
N SER A 38 -5.07 -9.19 5.74
CA SER A 38 -5.70 -9.80 6.94
C SER A 38 -5.28 -9.12 8.26
N GLU A 39 -4.23 -8.30 8.23
CA GLU A 39 -3.71 -7.53 9.38
C GLU A 39 -4.22 -6.07 9.41
N PHE A 40 -5.09 -5.72 8.47
CA PHE A 40 -5.75 -4.43 8.43
C PHE A 40 -6.96 -4.42 9.37
N ASP A 41 -7.04 -3.43 10.27
CA ASP A 41 -8.13 -3.35 11.28
C ASP A 41 -9.09 -2.18 10.94
N ASP A 42 -8.60 -1.18 10.20
CA ASP A 42 -9.27 0.09 9.86
C ASP A 42 -10.26 -0.01 8.68
N HIS A 43 -11.00 -1.12 8.58
CA HIS A 43 -11.96 -1.33 7.48
C HIS A 43 -13.15 -0.36 7.52
N GLU A 44 -13.49 0.19 8.70
CA GLU A 44 -14.62 1.09 8.89
C GLU A 44 -14.25 2.59 8.89
N VAL A 45 -12.95 2.92 8.81
CA VAL A 45 -12.49 4.32 8.81
C VAL A 45 -12.57 4.90 7.39
N GLU A 46 -13.06 6.13 7.28
CA GLU A 46 -13.22 6.82 6.01
C GLU A 46 -11.84 7.01 5.38
N THR A 47 -11.54 6.21 4.36
CA THR A 47 -10.25 6.24 3.68
C THR A 47 -10.03 7.59 3.04
N ASN A 48 -8.99 8.29 3.48
CA ASN A 48 -8.64 9.58 2.91
C ASN A 48 -7.70 9.36 1.72
N ARG A 49 -8.03 9.97 0.58
CA ARG A 49 -7.24 9.79 -0.66
C ARG A 49 -5.81 10.29 -0.52
N GLU A 50 -5.57 11.20 0.42
CA GLU A 50 -4.23 11.69 0.76
C GLU A 50 -3.37 10.56 1.34
N VAL A 51 -3.92 9.80 2.29
CA VAL A 51 -3.23 8.67 2.90
C VAL A 51 -2.98 7.54 1.90
N LEU A 52 -3.94 7.24 1.02
CA LEU A 52 -3.72 6.26 -0.06
C LEU A 52 -2.58 6.66 -0.99
N LYS A 53 -2.44 7.96 -1.29
CA LYS A 53 -1.31 8.45 -2.08
C LYS A 53 0.01 8.26 -1.35
N GLU A 54 0.06 8.56 -0.05
CA GLU A 54 1.26 8.35 0.76
C GLU A 54 1.67 6.86 0.78
N ILE A 55 0.70 5.94 0.91
CA ILE A 55 0.96 4.48 0.81
C ILE A 55 1.53 4.13 -0.57
N LEU A 56 0.93 4.66 -1.65
CA LEU A 56 1.39 4.38 -3.01
C LEU A 56 2.83 4.87 -3.22
N GLU A 57 3.12 6.11 -2.80
CA GLU A 57 4.46 6.70 -2.91
C GLU A 57 5.48 5.91 -2.08
N ALA A 58 5.13 5.51 -0.85
CA ALA A 58 5.99 4.69 -0.01
C ALA A 58 6.26 3.31 -0.64
N TRP A 59 5.26 2.67 -1.25
CA TRP A 59 5.41 1.38 -1.91
C TRP A 59 6.26 1.48 -3.19
N GLU A 60 6.03 2.49 -4.03
CA GLU A 60 6.88 2.75 -5.19
C GLU A 60 8.34 3.02 -4.78
N GLU A 61 8.55 3.83 -3.74
CA GLU A 61 9.89 4.11 -3.22
C GLU A 61 10.56 2.83 -2.72
N LEU A 62 9.84 2.00 -1.96
CA LEU A 62 10.35 0.73 -1.44
C LEU A 62 10.79 -0.20 -2.58
N ARG A 63 9.96 -0.35 -3.62
CA ARG A 63 10.29 -1.20 -4.78
C ARG A 63 11.45 -0.67 -5.60
N ASN A 64 11.52 0.65 -5.79
CA ASN A 64 12.61 1.31 -6.50
C ASN A 64 13.95 1.13 -5.76
N ASN A 65 13.93 1.24 -4.42
CA ASN A 65 15.10 0.93 -3.59
C ASN A 65 15.51 -0.54 -3.71
N ASN A 66 14.57 -1.49 -3.70
CA ASN A 66 14.86 -2.93 -3.86
C ASN A 66 15.41 -3.28 -5.26
N SER A 67 15.04 -2.53 -6.30
CA SER A 67 15.51 -2.76 -7.67
C SER A 67 16.93 -2.26 -7.96
N GLN A 68 17.56 -1.53 -7.02
CA GLN A 68 18.89 -0.93 -7.18
C GLN A 68 20.06 -1.78 -6.64
N GLU A 69 19.81 -2.98 -6.09
CA GLU A 69 20.86 -3.87 -5.53
C GLU A 69 21.33 -4.99 -6.47
#